data_AF-A0A946DN65-F1
#
_entry.id   AF-A0A946DN65-F1
#
_cell.length_a   1.000
_cell.length_b   1.000
_cell.length_c   1.000
_cell.angle_alpha   90.00
_cell.angle_beta   90.00
_cell.angle_gamma   90.00
#
_symmetry.space_group_name_H-M   'P 1'
#
loop_
_entity.id
_entity.type
_entity.pdbx_description
1 polymer ?
#
loop_
_entity_poly.entity_id
_entity_poly.type
_entity_poly.pdbx_seq_one_letter_code
_entity_poly.pdbx_strand_id
1 'polypeptide(L)' 'MSVPETSIPPEEYEQFGSETYVTDALVEKYHTAEGAAGFRRWSMQATQLLVRGQSVYFPADYERWIAAGLPDGLPGD' A
#
# COMPACT_ATOMS: atom_id res chain seq x y z
N MET A 1 19.24 -6.14 0.27
CA MET A 1 18.54 -4.87 0.53
C MET A 1 17.53 -5.18 1.61
N SER A 2 17.63 -4.54 2.78
CA SER A 2 16.65 -4.75 3.86
C SER A 2 15.36 -4.06 3.45
N VAL A 3 14.23 -4.77 3.50
CA VAL A 3 12.92 -4.11 3.46
C VAL A 3 12.85 -3.14 4.64
N PRO A 4 12.39 -1.90 4.45
CA PRO A 4 12.19 -0.99 5.57
C PRO A 4 11.20 -1.63 6.54
N GLU A 5 11.38 -1.36 7.83
CA GLU A 5 10.61 -1.97 8.94
C GLU A 5 9.09 -1.70 8.83
N THR A 6 8.69 -0.76 7.97
CA THR A 6 7.30 -0.38 7.65
C THR A 6 6.71 -1.08 6.43
N SER A 7 7.42 -1.99 5.76
CA SER A 7 6.86 -2.75 4.64
C SER A 7 5.97 -3.91 5.11
N ILE A 8 4.79 -4.03 4.50
CA ILE A 8 3.97 -5.24 4.60
C ILE A 8 4.78 -6.42 4.02
N PRO A 9 4.98 -7.51 4.78
CA PRO A 9 5.71 -8.67 4.29
C PRO A 9 4.90 -9.36 3.18
N PRO A 10 5.56 -9.88 2.11
CA PRO A 10 4.86 -10.48 0.96
C PRO A 10 3.95 -11.66 1.32
N GLU A 11 4.24 -12.35 2.43
CA GLU A 11 3.42 -13.45 2.95
C GLU A 11 2.06 -13.01 3.48
N GLU A 12 1.89 -11.73 3.83
CA GLU A 12 0.62 -11.17 4.26
C GLU A 12 -0.19 -10.56 3.13
N TYR A 13 0.33 -10.49 1.90
CA TYR A 13 -0.46 -10.04 0.76
C TYR A 13 -1.65 -10.97 0.53
N GLU A 14 -2.79 -10.36 0.22
CA GLU A 14 -4.02 -11.11 0.00
C GLU A 14 -4.10 -11.64 -1.42
N GLN A 15 -4.75 -12.80 -1.57
CA GLN A 15 -5.00 -13.43 -2.86
C GLN A 15 -6.49 -13.50 -3.18
N PHE A 16 -6.84 -13.20 -4.43
CA PHE A 16 -8.20 -13.31 -4.97
C PHE A 16 -8.11 -13.89 -6.38
N GLY A 17 -8.55 -15.13 -6.51
CA GLY A 17 -8.35 -15.87 -7.76
C GLY A 17 -6.86 -16.06 -8.03
N SER A 18 -6.40 -15.56 -9.16
CA SER A 18 -5.00 -15.61 -9.60
C SER A 18 -4.18 -14.37 -9.24
N GLU A 19 -4.83 -13.32 -8.73
CA GLU A 19 -4.19 -12.03 -8.47
C GLU A 19 -3.76 -11.95 -6.99
N THR A 20 -2.59 -11.34 -6.76
CA THR A 20 -2.09 -11.00 -5.42
C THR A 20 -2.11 -9.48 -5.25
N TYR A 21 -2.57 -9.00 -4.10
CA TYR A 21 -2.75 -7.57 -3.85
C TYR A 21 -2.55 -7.21 -2.37
N VAL A 22 -2.27 -5.93 -2.16
CA VAL A 22 -2.24 -5.29 -0.85
C VAL A 22 -3.61 -4.68 -0.60
N THR A 23 -4.24 -5.00 0.53
CA THR A 23 -5.52 -4.41 0.91
C THR A 23 -5.32 -3.15 1.74
N ASP A 24 -6.32 -2.28 1.74
CA ASP A 24 -6.32 -1.06 2.56
C ASP A 24 -6.09 -1.38 4.06
N ALA A 25 -6.66 -2.49 4.53
CA ALA A 25 -6.49 -2.96 5.91
C ALA A 25 -5.03 -3.35 6.24
N LEU A 26 -4.30 -3.94 5.29
CA LEU A 26 -2.88 -4.22 5.45
C LEU A 26 -2.06 -2.93 5.46
N VAL A 27 -2.37 -1.97 4.59
CA VAL A 27 -1.70 -0.66 4.63
C VAL A 27 -1.91 0.02 5.98
N GLU A 28 -3.14 0.05 6.49
CA GLU A 28 -3.46 0.64 7.80
C GLU A 28 -2.88 -0.16 8.99
N LYS A 29 -2.58 -1.45 8.81
CA LYS A 29 -1.91 -2.28 9.82
C LYS A 29 -0.42 -1.96 9.95
N TYR A 30 0.24 -1.66 8.83
CA TYR A 30 1.69 -1.47 8.77
C TYR A 30 2.12 0.01 8.67
N HIS A 31 1.17 0.91 8.48
CA HIS A 31 1.38 2.36 8.46
C HIS A 31 0.46 3.07 9.44
N THR A 32 0.85 4.28 9.83
CA THR A 32 -0.07 5.19 10.52
C THR A 32 -1.23 5.57 9.60
N ALA A 33 -2.30 6.10 10.19
CA ALA A 33 -3.41 6.65 9.42
C ALA A 33 -2.95 7.70 8.39
N GLU A 34 -1.91 8.47 8.72
CA GLU A 34 -1.33 9.50 7.85
C GLU A 34 -0.55 8.89 6.68
N GLY A 35 0.21 7.81 6.88
CA GLY A 35 0.88 7.08 5.80
C GLY A 35 -0.06 6.30 4.92
N ALA A 36 -1.08 5.66 5.49
CA ALA A 36 -2.13 5.04 4.70
C ALA A 36 -2.85 6.09 3.83
N ALA A 37 -3.13 7.29 4.37
CA ALA A 37 -3.66 8.40 3.58
C ALA A 37 -2.66 8.90 2.52
N GLY A 38 -1.37 8.98 2.85
CA GLY A 38 -0.31 9.36 1.92
C GLY A 38 -0.18 8.39 0.74
N PHE A 39 -0.17 7.08 1.04
CA PHE A 39 -0.18 6.03 0.03
C PHE A 39 -1.43 6.10 -0.84
N ARG A 40 -2.63 6.23 -0.26
CA ARG A 40 -3.88 6.39 -1.01
C ARG A 40 -3.84 7.56 -1.98
N ARG A 41 -3.30 8.71 -1.57
CA ARG A 41 -3.16 9.89 -2.45
C ARG A 41 -2.12 9.66 -3.54
N TRP A 42 -1.02 9.00 -3.23
CA TRP A 42 0.00 8.64 -4.21
C TRP A 42 -0.55 7.62 -5.23
N SER A 43 -1.30 6.63 -4.75
CA SER A 43 -1.88 5.55 -5.54
C SER A 43 -3.14 5.95 -6.30
N MET A 44 -3.73 7.12 -6.08
CA MET A 44 -4.75 7.68 -6.99
C MET A 44 -4.22 7.86 -8.42
N GLN A 45 -2.90 7.92 -8.62
CA GLN A 45 -2.26 7.84 -9.94
C GLN A 45 -1.92 6.40 -10.37
N ALA A 46 -1.91 5.46 -9.43
CA ALA A 46 -1.66 4.04 -9.65
C ALA A 46 -2.98 3.28 -9.84
N THR A 47 -2.89 2.00 -10.21
CA THR A 47 -4.09 1.21 -10.50
C THR A 47 -4.70 0.68 -9.20
N GLN A 48 -5.73 1.35 -8.69
CA GLN A 48 -6.58 0.84 -7.61
C GLN A 48 -7.67 -0.07 -8.20
N LEU A 49 -7.83 -1.26 -7.62
CA LEU A 49 -8.94 -2.16 -7.95
C LEU A 49 -9.91 -2.24 -6.77
N LEU A 50 -11.17 -2.58 -7.06
CA LEU A 50 -12.13 -2.98 -6.04
C LEU A 50 -12.29 -4.50 -6.06
N VAL A 51 -11.87 -5.15 -4.98
CA VAL A 51 -12.08 -6.60 -4.77
C VAL A 51 -12.98 -6.78 -3.56
N ARG A 52 -14.11 -7.46 -3.73
CA ARG A 52 -15.11 -7.69 -2.66
C ARG A 52 -15.58 -6.40 -1.94
N GLY A 53 -15.61 -5.28 -2.67
CA GLY A 53 -16.00 -3.98 -2.10
C GLY A 53 -14.88 -3.27 -1.32
N GLN A 54 -13.66 -3.81 -1.31
CA GLN A 54 -12.49 -3.22 -0.68
C GLN A 54 -11.52 -2.69 -1.73
N SER A 55 -10.92 -1.53 -1.43
CA SER A 55 -9.79 -0.99 -2.18
C SER A 55 -8.57 -1.89 -2.04
N VAL A 56 -8.01 -2.31 -3.18
CA VAL A 56 -6.79 -3.07 -3.23
C VAL A 56 -5.81 -2.45 -4.21
N TYR A 57 -4.52 -2.70 -3.96
CA TYR A 57 -3.40 -2.12 -4.69
C TYR A 57 -2.45 -3.22 -5.13
N PHE A 58 -1.78 -3.03 -6.26
CA PHE A 58 -0.77 -3.99 -6.68
C PHE A 58 0.44 -3.94 -5.73
N PRO A 59 1.02 -5.11 -5.40
CA PRO A 59 2.23 -5.19 -4.58
C PRO A 59 3.36 -4.29 -5.09
N ALA A 60 3.57 -4.29 -6.41
CA ALA A 60 4.62 -3.50 -7.04
C ALA A 60 4.44 -1.99 -6.85
N ASP A 61 3.20 -1.49 -6.83
CA ASP A 61 2.93 -0.06 -6.58
C ASP A 61 3.19 0.30 -5.12
N TYR A 62 2.81 -0.57 -4.19
CA TYR A 62 3.12 -0.41 -2.77
C TYR A 62 4.64 -0.44 -2.51
N GLU A 63 5.36 -1.41 -3.07
CA GLU A 63 6.83 -1.48 -2.95
C GLU A 63 7.53 -0.25 -3.53
N ARG A 64 7.03 0.28 -4.66
CA ARG A 64 7.56 1.52 -5.25
C ARG A 64 7.32 2.74 -4.36
N TRP A 65 6.14 2.84 -3.74
CA TRP A 65 5.84 3.92 -2.81
C TRP A 65 6.77 3.90 -1.59
N ILE A 66 6.99 2.72 -1.02
CA ILE A 66 7.95 2.52 0.07
C ILE A 66 9.37 2.90 -0.36
N ALA A 67 9.83 2.43 -1.53
CA ALA A 67 11.17 2.71 -2.05
C ALA A 67 11.39 4.20 -2.34
N ALA A 68 10.32 4.96 -2.62
CA ALA A 68 10.38 6.40 -2.78
C ALA A 68 10.58 7.15 -1.45
N GLY A 69 10.49 6.47 -0.29
CA GLY A 69 10.67 7.08 1.02
C GLY A 69 9.62 8.14 1.34
N LEU A 70 8.45 8.06 0.71
CA LEU A 70 7.36 8.99 0.94
C LEU A 70 6.87 8.79 2.39
N PRO A 71 6.95 9.82 3.24
CA PRO A 71 6.76 9.61 4.66
C PRO A 71 5.29 9.35 4.97
N ASP A 72 5.09 8.70 6.12
CA ASP A 72 3.82 8.57 6.80
C ASP A 72 3.27 9.97 7.12
N GLY A 73 2.52 10.55 6.18
CA GLY A 73 2.09 11.94 6.23
C GLY A 73 3.13 12.91 5.65
N LEU A 74 2.89 13.40 4.43
CA LEU A 74 3.28 14.76 4.11
C LEU A 74 2.05 15.65 4.19
N PRO A 75 2.13 16.83 4.86
CA PRO A 75 1.20 17.90 4.55
C PRO A 75 1.34 18.19 3.05
N GLY A 76 0.21 18.15 2.34
CA GLY A 76 0.18 18.62 0.96
C GLY A 76 0.61 20.08 0.92
N ASP A 77 1.51 20.39 -0.01
CA ASP A 77 1.80 21.74 -0.46
C ASP A 77 0.50 22.47 -0.88
#